data_AF-A0A136IQH7-F1
#
_entry.id   AF-A0A136IQH7-F1
#
_cell.length_a   1.000
_cell.length_b   1.000
_cell.length_c   1.000
_cell.angle_alpha   90.00
_cell.angle_beta   90.00
_cell.angle_gamma   90.00
#
_symmetry.space_group_name_H-M   'P 1'
#
loop_
_entity.id
_entity.type
_entity.pdbx_description
1 polymer ?
#
loop_
_entity_poly.entity_id
_entity_poly.type
_entity_poly.pdbx_seq_one_letter_code
_entity_poly.pdbx_strand_id
1 'polypeptide(L)'
;MTVDLGLPSDLHERAVRQFDALHAQGSLLYSQTTPEIVTHNGFTFEFRVCPILNGKQILSKDAPERAGKGGPFINPDPAFVVTHFGQTHTLLLNLRCIYRPMYVLHTRLFAPQTDDLDPSDIDAAWSIMGKLAASPDAGPQMMIYNCGVDAGSSQGHKHVQIFELSSQVVLFPSRAESTQEITSDIPEVPYEHYVLRLAPGATSPQVHYTLQRLVDAARLARSSPGGSDWNDYNVVLTAEWVCVIPRRHAMVGTTGANGAAIVGLAWVRDQAERDSWDELGLTKHLAYLAVEKVQKSEGSQ
;
A
#
# COMPACT_ATOMS: atom_id res chain seq x y z
N MET A 1 11.95 3.12 28.00
CA MET A 1 13.10 2.29 27.62
C MET A 1 12.91 1.93 26.16
N THR A 2 13.77 2.43 25.27
CA THR A 2 13.78 2.00 23.86
C THR A 2 14.19 0.54 23.85
N VAL A 3 13.25 -0.33 23.48
CA VAL A 3 13.58 -1.72 23.17
C VAL A 3 14.57 -1.67 22.01
N ASP A 4 15.74 -2.29 22.17
CA ASP A 4 16.64 -2.51 21.04
C ASP A 4 15.94 -3.50 20.10
N LEU A 5 15.33 -2.96 19.04
CA LEU A 5 14.54 -3.73 18.07
C LEU A 5 15.44 -4.58 17.15
N GLY A 6 16.76 -4.51 17.33
CA GLY A 6 17.73 -5.31 16.59
C GLY A 6 17.85 -4.93 15.12
N LEU A 7 17.37 -3.75 14.73
CA LEU A 7 17.50 -3.27 13.35
C LEU A 7 18.96 -2.82 13.10
N PRO A 8 19.63 -3.35 12.05
CA PRO A 8 21.00 -2.98 11.72
C PRO A 8 21.16 -1.47 11.52
N SER A 9 22.28 -0.91 11.98
CA SER A 9 22.53 0.53 11.79
C SER A 9 22.59 0.92 10.31
N ASP A 10 23.07 0.00 9.48
CA ASP A 10 23.27 0.08 8.02
C ASP A 10 22.17 -0.63 7.22
N LEU A 11 20.93 -0.67 7.76
CA LEU A 11 19.81 -1.40 7.16
C LEU A 11 19.59 -1.06 5.67
N HIS A 12 19.63 0.22 5.32
CA HIS A 12 19.42 0.69 3.96
C HIS A 12 20.56 0.24 3.04
N GLU A 13 21.80 0.50 3.42
CA GLU A 13 22.99 0.18 2.63
C GLU A 13 23.14 -1.34 2.43
N ARG A 14 22.79 -2.13 3.45
CA ARG A 14 22.73 -3.59 3.35
C ARG A 14 21.65 -4.04 2.38
N ALA A 15 20.43 -3.51 2.50
CA ALA A 15 19.32 -3.86 1.63
C ALA A 15 19.62 -3.53 0.16
N VAL A 16 20.21 -2.37 -0.10
CA VAL A 16 20.62 -1.92 -1.43
C VAL A 16 21.67 -2.86 -2.04
N ARG A 17 22.72 -3.23 -1.28
CA ARG A 17 23.74 -4.18 -1.74
C ARG A 17 23.16 -5.56 -2.05
N GLN A 18 22.25 -6.04 -1.19
CA GLN A 18 21.57 -7.32 -1.37
C GLN A 18 20.67 -7.30 -2.61
N PHE A 19 19.92 -6.22 -2.80
CA PHE A 19 19.10 -5.99 -3.99
C PHE A 19 19.95 -6.05 -5.27
N ASP A 20 21.05 -5.31 -5.33
CA ASP A 20 21.91 -5.26 -6.52
C ASP A 20 22.48 -6.63 -6.87
N ALA A 21 22.92 -7.37 -5.86
CA ALA A 21 23.47 -8.71 -6.04
C ALA A 21 22.41 -9.66 -6.61
N LEU A 22 21.19 -9.68 -6.06
CA LEU A 22 20.10 -10.53 -6.54
C LEU A 22 19.61 -10.12 -7.93
N HIS A 23 19.57 -8.81 -8.21
CA HIS A 23 19.19 -8.31 -9.53
C HIS A 23 20.23 -8.69 -10.59
N ALA A 24 21.52 -8.51 -10.31
CA ALA A 24 22.61 -8.91 -11.20
C ALA A 24 22.63 -10.42 -11.49
N GLN A 25 22.14 -11.24 -10.55
CA GLN A 25 21.99 -12.70 -10.72
C GLN A 25 20.71 -13.10 -11.48
N GLY A 26 19.79 -12.17 -11.74
CA GLY A 26 18.49 -12.45 -12.33
C GLY A 26 17.47 -13.08 -11.38
N SER A 27 17.80 -13.22 -10.09
CA SER A 27 16.90 -13.75 -9.06
C SER A 27 15.85 -12.73 -8.64
N LEU A 28 16.18 -11.43 -8.66
CA LEU A 28 15.26 -10.32 -8.39
C LEU A 28 14.92 -9.57 -9.68
N LEU A 29 13.63 -9.34 -9.90
CA LEU A 29 13.10 -8.68 -11.09
C LEU A 29 12.95 -7.18 -10.83
N TYR A 30 13.75 -6.38 -11.53
CA TYR A 30 13.70 -4.93 -11.51
C TYR A 30 13.94 -4.41 -12.92
N SER A 31 13.23 -3.35 -13.28
CA SER A 31 13.47 -2.59 -14.51
C SER A 31 13.21 -1.13 -14.21
N GLN A 32 14.18 -0.27 -14.50
CA GLN A 32 13.95 1.17 -14.42
C GLN A 32 12.89 1.56 -15.46
N THR A 33 11.88 2.31 -15.01
CA THR A 33 10.79 2.80 -15.86
C THR A 33 10.75 4.32 -15.86
N THR A 34 10.33 4.88 -16.99
CA THR A 34 10.00 6.31 -17.10
C THR A 34 8.51 6.46 -16.81
N PRO A 35 8.12 7.31 -15.85
CA PRO A 35 6.72 7.54 -15.57
C PRO A 35 6.04 8.37 -16.66
N GLU A 36 4.76 8.07 -16.92
CA GLU A 36 3.82 8.91 -17.66
C GLU A 36 2.90 9.60 -16.66
N ILE A 37 2.81 10.93 -16.70
CA ILE A 37 1.94 11.71 -15.81
C ILE A 37 0.67 12.09 -16.56
N VAL A 38 -0.48 11.74 -16.00
CA VAL A 38 -1.80 12.02 -16.59
C VAL A 38 -2.69 12.66 -15.54
N THR A 39 -3.24 13.84 -15.83
CA THR A 39 -4.27 14.46 -14.98
C THR A 39 -5.63 14.32 -15.66
N HIS A 40 -6.59 13.74 -14.95
CA HIS A 40 -7.96 13.54 -15.43
C HIS A 40 -8.95 13.94 -14.34
N ASN A 41 -9.87 14.85 -14.66
CA ASN A 41 -10.84 15.44 -13.71
C ASN A 41 -10.17 15.96 -12.42
N GLY A 42 -8.98 16.57 -12.54
CA GLY A 42 -8.20 17.09 -11.41
C GLY A 42 -7.41 16.04 -10.60
N PHE A 43 -7.70 14.75 -10.79
CA PHE A 43 -6.91 13.67 -10.19
C PHE A 43 -5.68 13.38 -11.05
N THR A 44 -4.50 13.30 -10.43
CA THR A 44 -3.24 13.05 -11.13
C THR A 44 -2.74 11.62 -10.90
N PHE A 45 -2.43 10.95 -12.01
CA PHE A 45 -1.86 9.62 -12.08
C PHE A 45 -0.39 9.70 -12.50
N GLU A 46 0.46 8.87 -11.88
CA GLU A 46 1.77 8.46 -12.38
C GLU A 46 1.66 7.01 -12.84
N PHE A 47 1.64 6.79 -14.16
CA PHE A 47 1.65 5.48 -14.77
C PHE A 47 3.08 4.99 -15.03
N ARG A 48 3.34 3.72 -14.73
CA ARG A 48 4.58 3.04 -15.12
C ARG A 48 4.26 1.69 -15.75
N VAL A 49 4.67 1.51 -16.99
CA VAL A 49 4.59 0.20 -17.66
C VAL A 49 5.77 -0.66 -17.20
N CYS A 50 5.46 -1.73 -16.47
CA CYS A 50 6.39 -2.57 -15.74
C CYS A 50 6.26 -4.04 -16.19
N PRO A 51 6.94 -4.46 -17.27
CA PRO A 51 6.85 -5.83 -17.81
C PRO A 51 7.19 -6.93 -16.81
N ILE A 52 8.00 -6.63 -15.79
CA ILE A 52 8.33 -7.56 -14.69
C ILE A 52 7.10 -8.02 -13.88
N LEU A 53 5.97 -7.32 -14.00
CA LEU A 53 4.70 -7.70 -13.39
C LEU A 53 3.97 -8.80 -14.18
N ASN A 54 4.37 -9.10 -15.42
CA ASN A 54 3.82 -10.22 -16.17
C ASN A 54 4.10 -11.56 -15.47
N GLY A 55 3.09 -12.43 -15.47
CA GLY A 55 3.13 -13.72 -14.79
C GLY A 55 3.20 -13.62 -13.26
N LYS A 56 2.98 -12.44 -12.67
CA LYS A 56 2.83 -12.33 -11.21
C LYS A 56 1.60 -13.11 -10.78
N GLN A 57 1.80 -14.12 -9.92
CA GLN A 57 0.70 -14.88 -9.35
C GLN A 57 -0.09 -14.02 -8.36
N ILE A 58 -1.38 -13.87 -8.63
CA ILE A 58 -2.37 -13.26 -7.73
C ILE A 58 -3.30 -14.39 -7.30
N LEU A 59 -3.35 -14.68 -6.00
CA LEU A 59 -4.23 -15.72 -5.48
C LEU A 59 -5.69 -15.32 -5.71
N SER A 60 -6.52 -16.26 -6.18
CA SER A 60 -7.97 -16.10 -6.20
C SER A 60 -8.54 -16.02 -4.78
N LYS A 61 -9.80 -15.61 -4.64
CA LYS A 61 -10.47 -15.47 -3.34
C LYS A 61 -10.49 -16.77 -2.53
N ASP A 62 -10.74 -17.90 -3.19
CA ASP A 62 -10.90 -19.21 -2.53
C ASP A 62 -9.60 -20.03 -2.47
N ALA A 63 -8.45 -19.42 -2.80
CA ALA A 63 -7.17 -20.12 -2.79
C ALA A 63 -6.81 -20.60 -1.37
N PRO A 64 -6.42 -21.88 -1.19
CA PRO A 64 -6.15 -22.45 0.12
C PRO A 64 -5.00 -21.76 0.87
N GLU A 65 -4.04 -21.18 0.15
CA GLU A 65 -2.94 -20.40 0.71
C GLU A 65 -3.44 -19.14 1.43
N ARG A 66 -4.63 -18.62 1.08
CA ARG A 66 -5.26 -17.52 1.83
C ARG A 66 -5.78 -17.96 3.20
N ALA A 67 -5.88 -19.26 3.45
CA ALA A 67 -6.17 -19.86 4.75
C ALA A 67 -4.91 -20.45 5.42
N GLY A 68 -3.70 -20.03 5.01
CA GLY A 68 -2.44 -20.43 5.62
C GLY A 68 -1.89 -21.79 5.17
N LYS A 69 -2.46 -22.38 4.12
CA LYS A 69 -2.01 -23.67 3.57
C LYS A 69 -0.91 -23.49 2.52
N GLY A 70 0.19 -22.84 2.88
CA GLY A 70 1.31 -22.54 1.98
C GLY A 70 1.54 -21.04 1.79
N GLY A 71 2.28 -20.70 0.75
CA GLY A 71 2.59 -19.31 0.38
C GLY A 71 4.07 -18.95 0.56
N PRO A 72 4.50 -17.82 -0.04
CA PRO A 72 5.91 -17.45 -0.15
C PRO A 72 6.57 -17.05 1.18
N PHE A 73 5.78 -16.80 2.22
CA PHE A 73 6.25 -16.24 3.49
C PHE A 73 6.41 -17.28 4.61
N ILE A 74 5.97 -18.53 4.41
CA ILE A 74 6.12 -19.61 5.40
C ILE A 74 7.58 -20.04 5.51
N ASN A 75 8.27 -20.15 4.38
CA ASN A 75 9.69 -20.48 4.30
C ASN A 75 10.34 -19.60 3.21
N PRO A 76 10.54 -18.30 3.48
CA PRO A 76 11.09 -17.39 2.48
C PRO A 76 12.53 -17.77 2.16
N ASP A 77 12.94 -17.53 0.92
CA ASP A 77 14.34 -17.69 0.52
C ASP A 77 15.23 -16.81 1.42
N PRO A 78 16.18 -17.40 2.17
CA PRO A 78 17.10 -16.64 3.02
C PRO A 78 17.86 -15.55 2.28
N ALA A 79 18.09 -15.71 0.98
CA ALA A 79 18.74 -14.72 0.15
C ALA A 79 17.93 -13.43 -0.02
N PHE A 80 16.61 -13.45 0.20
CA PHE A 80 15.73 -12.29 0.17
C PHE A 80 15.48 -11.67 1.55
N VAL A 81 15.87 -12.35 2.64
CA VAL A 81 15.69 -11.86 4.00
C VAL A 81 16.68 -10.72 4.28
N VAL A 82 16.16 -9.53 4.55
CA VAL A 82 16.98 -8.36 4.90
C VAL A 82 17.26 -8.36 6.40
N THR A 83 16.19 -8.45 7.21
CA THR A 83 16.27 -8.51 8.66
C THR A 83 14.98 -9.05 9.27
N HIS A 84 15.03 -9.42 10.55
CA HIS A 84 13.84 -9.67 11.36
C HIS A 84 13.54 -8.45 12.24
N PHE A 85 12.28 -8.24 12.56
CA PHE A 85 11.85 -7.29 13.57
C PHE A 85 11.34 -8.07 14.78
N GLY A 86 12.20 -8.17 15.80
CA GLY A 86 11.98 -9.04 16.95
C GLY A 86 11.59 -10.47 16.53
N GLN A 87 10.55 -11.00 17.18
CA GLN A 87 10.01 -12.34 16.90
C GLN A 87 8.72 -12.31 16.05
N THR A 88 8.25 -11.12 15.65
CA THR A 88 6.92 -10.97 15.05
C THR A 88 6.94 -10.81 13.54
N HIS A 89 7.96 -10.17 12.97
CA HIS A 89 7.99 -9.87 11.53
C HIS A 89 9.33 -10.18 10.86
N THR A 90 9.28 -10.35 9.55
CA THR A 90 10.45 -10.49 8.67
C THR A 90 10.33 -9.49 7.52
N LEU A 91 11.41 -8.74 7.30
CA LEU A 91 11.56 -7.84 6.16
C LEU A 91 12.27 -8.58 5.03
N LEU A 92 11.59 -8.67 3.89
CA LEU A 92 12.12 -9.26 2.66
C LEU A 92 12.32 -8.17 1.60
N LEU A 93 13.28 -8.39 0.70
CA LEU A 93 13.24 -7.73 -0.60
C LEU A 93 12.04 -8.26 -1.40
N ASN A 94 11.33 -7.37 -2.07
CA ASN A 94 10.26 -7.76 -2.97
C ASN A 94 10.85 -8.36 -4.25
N LEU A 95 10.36 -9.53 -4.66
CA LEU A 95 10.81 -10.22 -5.88
C LEU A 95 10.61 -9.37 -7.14
N ARG A 96 9.58 -8.54 -7.18
CA ARG A 96 9.25 -7.65 -8.32
C ARG A 96 9.25 -6.20 -7.85
N CYS A 97 10.33 -5.50 -8.14
CA CYS A 97 10.57 -4.14 -7.70
C CYS A 97 10.33 -3.13 -8.82
N ILE A 98 9.46 -2.15 -8.56
CA ILE A 98 9.29 -0.97 -9.40
C ILE A 98 10.32 0.11 -9.03
N TYR A 99 10.58 0.23 -7.72
CA TYR A 99 11.63 1.09 -7.16
C TYR A 99 12.76 0.26 -6.57
N ARG A 100 13.94 0.84 -6.48
CA ARG A 100 15.13 0.19 -5.94
C ARG A 100 15.42 0.69 -4.51
N PRO A 101 15.30 -0.15 -3.47
CA PRO A 101 14.57 -1.42 -3.40
C PRO A 101 13.09 -1.22 -3.04
N MET A 102 12.27 -2.24 -3.30
CA MET A 102 10.97 -2.39 -2.62
C MET A 102 11.04 -3.57 -1.67
N TYR A 103 10.22 -3.53 -0.63
CA TYR A 103 10.20 -4.50 0.44
C TYR A 103 8.83 -5.10 0.65
N VAL A 104 8.83 -6.29 1.25
CA VAL A 104 7.65 -6.91 1.84
C VAL A 104 7.96 -7.16 3.31
N LEU A 105 7.14 -6.62 4.21
CA LEU A 105 7.21 -6.89 5.64
C LEU A 105 6.01 -7.75 6.01
N HIS A 106 6.26 -9.00 6.39
CA HIS A 106 5.21 -9.96 6.70
C HIS A 106 5.29 -10.44 8.14
N THR A 107 4.16 -10.88 8.69
CA THR A 107 4.14 -11.55 9.99
C THR A 107 4.87 -12.89 9.90
N ARG A 108 5.60 -13.29 10.94
CA ARG A 108 6.33 -14.57 10.96
C ARG A 108 5.40 -15.76 11.10
N LEU A 109 4.38 -15.60 11.93
CA LEU A 109 3.27 -16.55 12.00
C LEU A 109 2.19 -16.12 11.00
N PHE A 110 1.51 -17.09 10.42
CA PHE A 110 0.40 -16.81 9.53
C PHE A 110 -0.67 -16.00 10.27
N ALA A 111 -1.04 -14.87 9.69
CA ALA A 111 -2.25 -14.13 9.98
C ALA A 111 -2.96 -13.86 8.64
N PRO A 112 -4.29 -13.89 8.57
CA PRO A 112 -5.01 -13.50 7.36
C PRO A 112 -4.69 -12.07 6.91
N GLN A 113 -4.54 -11.87 5.61
CA GLN A 113 -4.43 -10.55 4.98
C GLN A 113 -5.72 -9.71 5.10
N THR A 114 -6.81 -10.31 5.58
CA THR A 114 -8.08 -9.63 5.91
C THR A 114 -8.09 -9.06 7.32
N ASP A 115 -7.09 -9.36 8.16
CA ASP A 115 -7.01 -8.82 9.50
C ASP A 115 -6.54 -7.36 9.46
N ASP A 116 -7.04 -6.55 10.39
CA ASP A 116 -6.57 -5.18 10.57
C ASP A 116 -5.10 -5.16 10.98
N LEU A 117 -4.37 -4.12 10.56
CA LEU A 117 -3.03 -3.86 11.10
C LEU A 117 -3.13 -3.57 12.60
N ASP A 118 -2.45 -4.37 13.39
CA ASP A 118 -2.42 -4.29 14.84
C ASP A 118 -1.23 -3.43 15.33
N PRO A 119 -1.10 -3.20 16.65
CA PRO A 119 0.01 -2.41 17.18
C PRO A 119 1.40 -2.95 16.82
N SER A 120 1.58 -4.27 16.74
CA SER A 120 2.86 -4.89 16.36
C SER A 120 3.17 -4.69 14.88
N ASP A 121 2.18 -4.72 13.99
CA ASP A 121 2.39 -4.48 12.56
C ASP A 121 2.85 -3.03 12.32
N ILE A 122 2.17 -2.08 12.97
CA ILE A 122 2.49 -0.66 12.86
C ILE A 122 3.85 -0.35 13.50
N ASP A 123 4.18 -0.96 14.63
CA ASP A 123 5.49 -0.79 15.25
C ASP A 123 6.63 -1.27 14.34
N ALA A 124 6.45 -2.44 13.71
CA ALA A 124 7.42 -2.98 12.76
C ALA A 124 7.55 -2.10 11.52
N ALA A 125 6.44 -1.75 10.87
CA ALA A 125 6.43 -0.94 9.65
C ALA A 125 7.00 0.46 9.90
N TRP A 126 6.56 1.14 10.96
CA TRP A 126 7.00 2.49 11.30
C TRP A 126 8.48 2.55 11.64
N SER A 127 8.97 1.60 12.44
CA SER A 127 10.39 1.51 12.80
C SER A 127 11.28 1.24 11.60
N ILE A 128 10.86 0.35 10.70
CA ILE A 128 11.60 0.03 9.47
C ILE A 128 11.61 1.23 8.52
N MET A 129 10.45 1.87 8.28
CA MET A 129 10.37 3.07 7.44
C MET A 129 11.25 4.20 7.99
N GLY A 130 11.19 4.46 9.30
CA GLY A 130 12.02 5.47 9.94
C GLY A 130 13.51 5.14 9.85
N LYS A 131 13.87 3.85 9.99
CA LYS A 131 15.27 3.41 9.89
C LYS A 131 15.82 3.52 8.47
N LEU A 132 15.01 3.18 7.45
CA LEU A 132 15.36 3.34 6.05
C LEU A 132 15.52 4.83 5.71
N ALA A 133 14.56 5.68 6.08
CA ALA A 133 14.56 7.11 5.81
C ALA A 133 15.69 7.89 6.53
N ALA A 134 16.30 7.29 7.56
CA ALA A 134 17.44 7.89 8.27
C ALA A 134 18.77 7.76 7.51
N SER A 135 18.85 6.92 6.48
CA SER A 135 20.03 6.83 5.62
C SER A 135 20.09 8.07 4.71
N PRO A 136 21.27 8.70 4.54
CA PRO A 136 21.41 9.90 3.71
C PRO A 136 21.13 9.65 2.21
N ASP A 137 21.21 8.39 1.79
CA ASP A 137 20.99 7.98 0.40
C ASP A 137 19.54 7.52 0.14
N ALA A 138 18.67 7.58 1.15
CA ALA A 138 17.27 7.16 1.07
C ALA A 138 16.31 8.36 1.01
N GLY A 139 15.30 8.26 0.16
CA GLY A 139 14.19 9.20 0.13
C GLY A 139 13.10 8.91 1.17
N PRO A 140 12.00 9.71 1.16
CA PRO A 140 10.83 9.46 1.98
C PRO A 140 10.24 8.07 1.71
N GLN A 141 9.84 7.37 2.75
CA GLN A 141 9.28 6.02 2.64
C GLN A 141 7.75 6.05 2.62
N MET A 142 7.15 5.15 1.84
CA MET A 142 5.72 4.87 1.81
C MET A 142 5.48 3.40 2.11
N MET A 143 4.43 3.12 2.87
CA MET A 143 3.90 1.78 3.10
C MET A 143 2.49 1.68 2.51
N ILE A 144 2.20 0.55 1.85
CA ILE A 144 0.85 0.18 1.45
C ILE A 144 0.44 -1.15 2.08
N TYR A 145 -0.81 -1.23 2.51
CA TYR A 145 -1.47 -2.45 2.94
C TYR A 145 -2.73 -2.66 2.10
N ASN A 146 -2.89 -3.85 1.55
CA ASN A 146 -4.06 -4.25 0.80
C ASN A 146 -4.84 -5.23 1.66
N CYS A 147 -5.77 -4.73 2.48
CA CYS A 147 -6.56 -5.56 3.40
C CYS A 147 -7.66 -6.28 2.60
N GLY A 148 -7.51 -7.60 2.42
CA GLY A 148 -8.45 -8.42 1.65
C GLY A 148 -8.25 -8.45 0.13
N VAL A 149 -9.08 -9.23 -0.55
CA VAL A 149 -8.98 -9.54 -1.99
C VAL A 149 -9.32 -8.32 -2.83
N ASP A 150 -10.42 -7.63 -2.51
CA ASP A 150 -10.94 -6.48 -3.24
C ASP A 150 -10.07 -5.23 -3.06
N ALA A 151 -9.20 -5.22 -2.04
CA ALA A 151 -8.13 -4.23 -1.90
C ALA A 151 -6.92 -4.47 -2.84
N GLY A 152 -6.94 -5.56 -3.62
CA GLY A 152 -5.86 -5.92 -4.55
C GLY A 152 -4.73 -6.73 -3.91
N SER A 153 -4.99 -7.47 -2.82
CA SER A 153 -3.96 -8.34 -2.24
C SER A 153 -3.60 -9.51 -3.16
N SER A 154 -2.30 -9.73 -3.38
CA SER A 154 -1.82 -10.87 -4.17
C SER A 154 -1.64 -12.15 -3.35
N GLN A 155 -1.51 -12.04 -2.04
CA GLN A 155 -1.27 -13.14 -1.10
C GLN A 155 -2.23 -13.01 0.08
N GLY A 156 -2.55 -14.13 0.76
CA GLY A 156 -3.45 -14.11 1.92
C GLY A 156 -2.76 -14.17 3.29
N HIS A 157 -1.44 -14.27 3.33
CA HIS A 157 -0.66 -14.10 4.56
C HIS A 157 -0.37 -12.60 4.74
N LYS A 158 -0.75 -12.06 5.91
CA LYS A 158 -0.57 -10.67 6.35
C LYS A 158 0.82 -10.11 6.05
N HIS A 159 0.86 -9.10 5.20
CA HIS A 159 2.05 -8.36 4.83
C HIS A 159 1.72 -6.94 4.38
N VAL A 160 2.66 -6.03 4.59
CA VAL A 160 2.69 -4.70 4.00
C VAL A 160 3.82 -4.60 2.97
N GLN A 161 3.69 -3.68 2.02
CA GLN A 161 4.77 -3.35 1.09
C GLN A 161 5.34 -1.98 1.45
N ILE A 162 6.67 -1.86 1.50
CA ILE A 162 7.37 -0.62 1.82
C ILE A 162 8.28 -0.28 0.64
N PHE A 163 8.35 0.99 0.25
CA PHE A 163 9.22 1.47 -0.80
C PHE A 163 9.48 2.96 -0.67
N GLU A 164 10.57 3.42 -1.26
CA GLU A 164 10.84 4.84 -1.39
C GLU A 164 9.81 5.50 -2.32
N LEU A 165 9.21 6.59 -1.86
CA LEU A 165 8.30 7.42 -2.64
C LEU A 165 9.09 8.31 -3.60
N SER A 166 9.62 7.72 -4.68
CA SER A 166 10.32 8.44 -5.75
C SER A 166 9.34 8.92 -6.84
N SER A 167 8.25 9.55 -6.42
CA SER A 167 7.16 10.06 -7.28
C SER A 167 7.43 11.50 -7.71
N GLN A 168 7.10 11.83 -8.96
CA GLN A 168 7.13 13.22 -9.46
C GLN A 168 5.84 13.98 -9.13
N VAL A 169 4.80 13.26 -8.70
CA VAL A 169 3.48 13.83 -8.39
C VAL A 169 3.24 13.90 -6.88
N VAL A 170 2.57 14.97 -6.47
CA VAL A 170 2.05 15.10 -5.10
C VAL A 170 0.74 14.31 -5.00
N LEU A 171 0.72 13.30 -4.14
CA LEU A 171 -0.46 12.46 -3.95
C LEU A 171 -1.55 13.23 -3.21
N PHE A 172 -2.82 12.94 -3.55
CA PHE A 172 -3.96 13.64 -2.98
C PHE A 172 -4.02 13.61 -1.43
N PRO A 173 -3.58 12.56 -0.70
CA PRO A 173 -3.64 12.57 0.76
C PRO A 173 -2.80 13.68 1.40
N SER A 174 -1.78 14.18 0.70
CA SER A 174 -0.99 15.33 1.15
C SER A 174 -1.80 16.63 1.23
N ARG A 175 -3.01 16.69 0.65
CA ARG A 175 -3.94 17.83 0.75
C ARG A 175 -4.73 17.86 2.07
N ALA A 176 -4.68 16.81 2.89
CA ALA A 176 -5.25 16.86 4.23
C ALA A 176 -4.42 17.78 5.14
N GLU A 177 -5.06 18.47 6.08
CA GLU A 177 -4.37 19.49 6.91
C GLU A 177 -4.37 19.16 8.41
N SER A 178 -5.29 18.32 8.87
CA SER A 178 -5.53 18.12 10.30
C SER A 178 -4.91 16.84 10.85
N THR A 179 -4.40 16.92 12.09
CA THR A 179 -3.98 15.76 12.89
C THR A 179 -5.11 15.22 13.78
N GLN A 180 -6.26 15.91 13.80
CA GLN A 180 -7.39 15.58 14.68
C GLN A 180 -8.68 15.30 13.91
N GLU A 181 -9.02 16.14 12.94
CA GLU A 181 -10.25 16.05 12.16
C GLU A 181 -10.01 15.23 10.89
N ILE A 182 -10.79 14.15 10.72
CA ILE A 182 -10.64 13.27 9.56
C ILE A 182 -11.07 14.03 8.31
N THR A 183 -10.16 14.12 7.33
CA THR A 183 -10.47 14.66 6.00
C THR A 183 -11.02 13.54 5.12
N SER A 184 -12.24 13.72 4.58
CA SER A 184 -12.91 12.70 3.73
C SER A 184 -13.52 13.24 2.43
N ASP A 185 -13.33 14.53 2.16
CA ASP A 185 -13.96 15.27 1.07
C ASP A 185 -12.93 16.00 0.20
N ILE A 186 -11.71 15.46 0.09
CA ILE A 186 -10.66 16.05 -0.76
C ILE A 186 -11.23 16.19 -2.20
N PRO A 187 -11.17 17.41 -2.80
CA PRO A 187 -11.70 17.67 -4.14
C PRO A 187 -11.10 16.75 -5.19
N GLU A 188 -11.84 16.44 -6.26
CA GLU A 188 -11.38 15.66 -7.42
C GLU A 188 -11.02 14.20 -7.13
N VAL A 189 -11.06 13.76 -5.87
CA VAL A 189 -10.96 12.34 -5.50
C VAL A 189 -12.32 11.69 -5.73
N PRO A 190 -12.43 10.66 -6.58
CA PRO A 190 -13.73 10.17 -7.05
C PRO A 190 -14.39 9.11 -6.14
N TYR A 191 -13.81 8.81 -4.98
CA TYR A 191 -14.28 7.79 -4.02
C TYR A 191 -14.13 8.26 -2.57
N GLU A 192 -14.79 7.54 -1.66
CA GLU A 192 -14.65 7.66 -0.22
C GLU A 192 -13.21 7.38 0.22
N HIS A 193 -12.69 8.22 1.09
CA HIS A 193 -11.36 8.13 1.64
C HIS A 193 -11.35 8.81 3.01
N TYR A 194 -10.39 8.45 3.85
CA TYR A 194 -10.23 9.03 5.18
C TYR A 194 -8.76 9.30 5.41
N VAL A 195 -8.40 10.56 5.66
CA VAL A 195 -7.01 10.99 5.80
C VAL A 195 -6.84 11.80 7.07
N LEU A 196 -5.76 11.50 7.80
CA LEU A 196 -5.24 12.32 8.89
C LEU A 196 -3.75 12.58 8.69
N ARG A 197 -3.32 13.79 9.01
CA ARG A 197 -1.91 14.13 9.14
C ARG A 197 -1.32 13.50 10.40
N LEU A 198 -0.04 13.18 10.34
CA LEU A 198 0.75 12.76 11.49
C LEU A 198 1.52 13.97 12.02
N ALA A 199 1.57 14.10 13.34
CA ALA A 199 2.41 15.10 13.98
C ALA A 199 3.90 14.76 13.73
N PRO A 200 4.79 15.76 13.57
CA PRO A 200 6.22 15.51 13.52
C PRO A 200 6.68 14.73 14.76
N GLY A 201 7.42 13.64 14.55
CA GLY A 201 7.88 12.77 15.63
C GLY A 201 6.81 11.84 16.21
N ALA A 202 5.71 11.59 15.48
CA ALA A 202 4.71 10.61 15.88
C ALA A 202 5.33 9.24 16.23
N THR A 203 4.89 8.68 17.34
CA THR A 203 5.29 7.34 17.82
C THR A 203 4.42 6.25 17.18
N SER A 204 4.90 5.00 17.13
CA SER A 204 4.13 3.89 16.57
C SER A 204 2.74 3.70 17.23
N PRO A 205 2.55 3.86 18.56
CA PRO A 205 1.20 3.81 19.14
C PRO A 205 0.28 4.95 18.67
N GLN A 206 0.82 6.16 18.44
CA GLN A 206 0.04 7.27 17.90
C GLN A 206 -0.35 7.04 16.45
N VAL A 207 0.56 6.48 15.63
CA VAL A 207 0.26 6.09 14.25
C VAL A 207 -0.84 5.02 14.20
N HIS A 208 -0.75 3.99 15.05
CA HIS A 208 -1.77 2.95 15.16
C HIS A 208 -3.11 3.52 15.62
N TYR A 209 -3.11 4.41 16.62
CA TYR A 209 -4.34 5.08 17.06
C TYR A 209 -4.99 5.89 15.94
N THR A 210 -4.20 6.65 15.18
CA THR A 210 -4.68 7.37 13.99
C THR A 210 -5.27 6.42 12.96
N LEU A 211 -4.59 5.33 12.64
CA LEU A 211 -5.08 4.33 11.71
C LEU A 211 -6.44 3.75 12.16
N GLN A 212 -6.55 3.35 13.43
CA GLN A 212 -7.78 2.78 13.97
C GLN A 212 -8.96 3.75 13.81
N ARG A 213 -8.75 5.04 14.08
CA ARG A 213 -9.79 6.07 13.88
C ARG A 213 -10.27 6.14 12.42
N LEU A 214 -9.36 6.03 11.46
CA LEU A 214 -9.69 6.05 10.03
C LEU A 214 -10.43 4.78 9.60
N VAL A 215 -10.01 3.61 10.10
CA VAL A 215 -10.69 2.34 9.84
C VAL A 215 -12.09 2.33 10.45
N ASP A 216 -12.26 2.85 11.65
CA ASP A 216 -13.57 2.96 12.31
C ASP A 216 -14.50 3.92 11.55
N ALA A 217 -13.99 5.05 11.05
CA ALA A 217 -14.75 5.97 10.21
C ALA A 217 -15.21 5.31 8.90
N ALA A 218 -14.32 4.56 8.23
CA ALA A 218 -14.64 3.78 7.04
C ALA A 218 -15.75 2.75 7.29
N ARG A 219 -15.71 2.04 8.42
CA ARG A 219 -16.72 1.05 8.82
C ARG A 219 -18.04 1.67 9.25
N LEU A 220 -18.01 2.86 9.84
CA LEU A 220 -19.22 3.60 10.19
C LEU A 220 -19.96 4.05 8.93
N ALA A 221 -19.25 4.57 7.93
CA ALA A 221 -19.85 4.96 6.65
C ALA A 221 -20.56 3.79 5.94
N ARG A 222 -19.98 2.58 6.03
CA ARG A 222 -20.61 1.33 5.56
C ARG A 222 -21.96 1.04 6.20
N SER A 223 -22.12 1.34 7.49
CA SER A 223 -23.32 0.96 8.25
C SER A 223 -24.50 1.91 8.00
N SER A 224 -24.33 2.91 7.12
CA SER A 224 -25.37 3.86 6.72
C SER A 224 -26.36 3.25 5.71
N PRO A 225 -27.62 3.73 5.62
CA PRO A 225 -28.61 3.21 4.68
C PRO A 225 -28.11 3.28 3.22
N GLY A 226 -28.10 2.14 2.53
CA GLY A 226 -27.54 2.02 1.18
C GLY A 226 -26.07 1.54 1.12
N GLY A 227 -25.43 1.34 2.28
CA GLY A 227 -24.13 0.69 2.35
C GLY A 227 -24.18 -0.77 1.91
N SER A 228 -23.14 -1.23 1.21
CA SER A 228 -22.91 -2.63 0.87
C SER A 228 -21.89 -3.26 1.81
N ASP A 229 -21.85 -4.59 1.87
CA ASP A 229 -21.02 -5.35 2.81
C ASP A 229 -19.56 -5.46 2.32
N TRP A 230 -18.87 -4.32 2.20
CA TRP A 230 -17.43 -4.30 1.99
C TRP A 230 -16.69 -4.39 3.32
N ASN A 231 -15.65 -5.23 3.38
CA ASN A 231 -14.74 -5.32 4.52
C ASN A 231 -13.30 -4.95 4.14
N ASP A 232 -13.03 -4.88 2.83
CA ASP A 232 -11.70 -4.71 2.28
C ASP A 232 -11.36 -3.23 2.15
N TYR A 233 -10.10 -2.88 2.38
CA TYR A 233 -9.63 -1.50 2.31
C TYR A 233 -8.14 -1.44 2.03
N ASN A 234 -7.69 -0.31 1.51
CA ASN A 234 -6.28 0.01 1.47
C ASN A 234 -5.89 0.91 2.64
N VAL A 235 -4.70 0.69 3.17
CA VAL A 235 -3.98 1.66 3.99
C VAL A 235 -2.78 2.16 3.20
N VAL A 236 -2.58 3.46 3.18
CA VAL A 236 -1.34 4.08 2.70
C VAL A 236 -0.79 4.95 3.81
N LEU A 237 0.47 4.71 4.18
CA LEU A 237 1.15 5.36 5.30
C LEU A 237 2.45 6.00 4.80
N THR A 238 2.67 7.24 5.19
CA THR A 238 3.95 7.95 5.07
C THR A 238 4.37 8.50 6.42
N ALA A 239 5.53 9.14 6.50
CA ALA A 239 5.94 9.88 7.70
C ALA A 239 4.98 11.03 8.07
N GLU A 240 4.13 11.45 7.13
CA GLU A 240 3.36 12.69 7.18
C GLU A 240 1.86 12.49 7.34
N TRP A 241 1.32 11.35 6.91
CA TRP A 241 -0.11 11.09 6.88
C TRP A 241 -0.44 9.61 6.83
N VAL A 242 -1.66 9.29 7.26
CA VAL A 242 -2.30 7.99 7.10
C VAL A 242 -3.55 8.16 6.25
N CYS A 243 -3.73 7.31 5.25
CA CYS A 243 -4.90 7.29 4.38
C CYS A 243 -5.53 5.89 4.39
N VAL A 244 -6.84 5.84 4.61
CA VAL A 244 -7.65 4.61 4.48
C VAL A 244 -8.66 4.81 3.36
N ILE A 245 -8.74 3.84 2.45
CA ILE A 245 -9.65 3.86 1.31
C ILE A 245 -10.44 2.55 1.29
N PRO A 246 -11.77 2.58 1.55
CA PRO A 246 -12.62 1.40 1.44
C PRO A 246 -12.70 0.90 -0.01
N ARG A 247 -12.67 -0.42 -0.19
CA ARG A 247 -12.57 -1.07 -1.50
C ARG A 247 -13.76 -1.99 -1.77
N ARG A 248 -14.21 -2.02 -3.03
CA ARG A 248 -15.32 -2.85 -3.52
C ARG A 248 -14.87 -3.94 -4.48
N HIS A 249 -13.91 -3.62 -5.33
CA HIS A 249 -13.41 -4.51 -6.36
C HIS A 249 -11.90 -4.33 -6.52
N ALA A 250 -11.18 -5.42 -6.73
CA ALA A 250 -9.75 -5.37 -7.03
C ALA A 250 -9.45 -4.89 -8.45
N MET A 251 -10.29 -5.28 -9.41
CA MET A 251 -10.07 -5.10 -10.85
C MET A 251 -11.36 -5.18 -11.67
N VAL A 252 -11.31 -4.69 -12.90
CA VAL A 252 -12.28 -4.96 -13.98
C VAL A 252 -11.56 -5.76 -15.05
N GLY A 253 -12.01 -7.00 -15.31
CA GLY A 253 -11.28 -7.93 -16.17
C GLY A 253 -9.89 -8.19 -15.62
N THR A 254 -8.86 -7.71 -16.30
CA THR A 254 -7.45 -7.82 -15.86
C THR A 254 -6.84 -6.50 -15.40
N THR A 255 -7.62 -5.41 -15.39
CA THR A 255 -7.15 -4.05 -15.10
C THR A 255 -7.53 -3.70 -13.68
N GLY A 256 -6.54 -3.59 -12.78
CA GLY A 256 -6.78 -3.47 -11.34
C GLY A 256 -5.94 -2.43 -10.65
N ALA A 257 -6.27 -2.19 -9.38
CA ALA A 257 -5.57 -1.24 -8.52
C ALA A 257 -5.30 -1.84 -7.13
N ASN A 258 -4.07 -1.69 -6.65
CA ASN A 258 -3.70 -1.89 -5.26
C ASN A 258 -3.67 -0.54 -4.52
N GLY A 259 -3.15 -0.53 -3.28
CA GLY A 259 -2.99 0.67 -2.46
C GLY A 259 -2.16 1.79 -3.09
N ALA A 260 -1.18 1.49 -3.95
CA ALA A 260 -0.41 2.52 -4.67
C ALA A 260 -1.24 3.14 -5.81
N ALA A 261 -1.87 2.30 -6.63
CA ALA A 261 -2.67 2.76 -7.77
C ALA A 261 -3.90 3.58 -7.35
N ILE A 262 -4.55 3.20 -6.24
CA ILE A 262 -5.71 3.94 -5.70
C ILE A 262 -5.32 5.30 -5.10
N VAL A 263 -4.03 5.63 -4.94
CA VAL A 263 -3.58 7.00 -4.60
C VAL A 263 -2.94 7.73 -5.78
N GLY A 264 -2.93 7.12 -6.97
CA GLY A 264 -2.44 7.69 -8.21
C GLY A 264 -1.13 7.09 -8.72
N LEU A 265 -0.49 6.15 -8.02
CA LEU A 265 0.74 5.50 -8.47
C LEU A 265 0.41 4.17 -9.16
N ALA A 266 0.06 4.22 -10.44
CA ALA A 266 -0.43 3.06 -11.18
C ALA A 266 0.71 2.32 -11.91
N TRP A 267 0.99 1.09 -11.47
CA TRP A 267 1.97 0.23 -12.13
C TRP A 267 1.25 -0.85 -12.93
N VAL A 268 1.37 -0.78 -14.25
CA VAL A 268 0.67 -1.66 -15.20
C VAL A 268 1.67 -2.58 -15.87
N ARG A 269 1.23 -3.76 -16.31
CA ARG A 269 2.12 -4.82 -16.83
C ARG A 269 2.63 -4.52 -18.23
N ASP A 270 1.80 -3.91 -19.06
CA ASP A 270 2.06 -3.64 -20.46
C ASP A 270 1.20 -2.46 -20.95
N GLN A 271 1.38 -2.09 -22.22
CA GLN A 271 0.61 -1.02 -22.85
C GLN A 271 -0.87 -1.36 -22.97
N ALA A 272 -1.23 -2.63 -23.15
CA ALA A 272 -2.64 -3.02 -23.27
C ALA A 272 -3.41 -2.80 -21.96
N GLU A 273 -2.80 -3.09 -20.80
CA GLU A 273 -3.38 -2.73 -19.51
C GLU A 273 -3.45 -1.21 -19.34
N ARG A 274 -2.42 -0.45 -19.77
CA ARG A 274 -2.45 1.02 -19.75
C ARG A 274 -3.61 1.60 -20.58
N ASP A 275 -3.83 1.09 -21.79
CA ASP A 275 -4.90 1.56 -22.68
C ASP A 275 -6.27 1.20 -22.08
N SER A 276 -6.39 0.04 -21.43
CA SER A 276 -7.62 -0.36 -20.72
C SER A 276 -8.00 0.61 -19.60
N TRP A 277 -7.04 1.26 -18.93
CA TRP A 277 -7.33 2.32 -17.96
C TRP A 277 -8.03 3.53 -18.61
N ASP A 278 -7.68 3.89 -19.84
CA ASP A 278 -8.34 4.98 -20.59
C ASP A 278 -9.74 4.57 -21.02
N GLU A 279 -9.91 3.34 -21.53
CA GLU A 279 -11.21 2.79 -21.93
C GLU A 279 -12.20 2.73 -20.76
N LEU A 280 -11.73 2.39 -19.56
CA LEU A 280 -12.52 2.37 -18.32
C LEU A 280 -12.74 3.77 -17.72
N GLY A 281 -12.14 4.82 -18.30
CA GLY A 281 -12.38 6.21 -17.94
C GLY A 281 -11.63 6.68 -16.69
N LEU A 282 -10.42 6.16 -16.44
CA LEU A 282 -9.45 6.60 -15.41
C LEU A 282 -10.07 6.79 -14.00
N THR A 283 -10.54 8.00 -13.68
CA THR A 283 -11.20 8.29 -12.39
C THR A 283 -12.49 7.50 -12.19
N LYS A 284 -13.22 7.19 -13.27
CA LYS A 284 -14.40 6.31 -13.22
C LYS A 284 -14.01 4.88 -12.84
N HIS A 285 -12.89 4.39 -13.36
CA HIS A 285 -12.34 3.09 -12.97
C HIS A 285 -12.02 3.07 -11.48
N LEU A 286 -11.31 4.07 -10.95
CA LEU A 286 -11.02 4.16 -9.51
C LEU A 286 -12.30 4.21 -8.66
N ALA A 287 -13.30 5.00 -9.07
CA ALA A 287 -14.59 5.09 -8.37
C ALA A 287 -15.32 3.74 -8.32
N TYR A 288 -15.20 2.93 -9.37
CA TYR A 288 -15.76 1.58 -9.39
C TYR A 288 -15.02 0.63 -8.44
N LEU A 289 -13.69 0.72 -8.37
CA LEU A 289 -12.86 -0.15 -7.53
C LEU A 289 -12.97 0.18 -6.03
N ALA A 290 -13.23 1.43 -5.68
CA ALA A 290 -13.41 1.93 -4.32
C ALA A 290 -14.88 2.19 -4.00
N VAL A 291 -15.19 2.53 -2.76
CA VAL A 291 -16.56 2.94 -2.39
C VAL A 291 -16.82 4.35 -2.95
N GLU A 292 -17.89 4.51 -3.72
CA GLU A 292 -18.26 5.81 -4.29
C GLU A 292 -18.67 6.80 -3.20
N LYS A 293 -18.36 8.08 -3.40
CA LYS A 293 -18.81 9.14 -2.48
C LYS A 293 -20.33 9.16 -2.40
N VAL A 294 -20.88 9.21 -1.20
CA VAL A 294 -22.33 9.43 -1.05
C VAL A 294 -22.66 10.82 -1.59
N GLN A 295 -23.47 10.90 -2.65
CA GLN A 295 -24.00 12.18 -3.11
C GLN A 295 -24.84 12.78 -1.97
N LYS A 296 -24.35 13.85 -1.35
CA LYS A 296 -25.19 14.70 -0.51
C LYS A 296 -26.24 15.28 -1.44
N SER A 297 -27.46 14.80 -1.38
CA SER A 297 -28.59 15.45 -2.04
C SER A 297 -28.59 16.91 -1.60
N GLU A 298 -28.39 17.83 -2.53
CA GLU A 298 -28.64 19.25 -2.28
C GLU A 298 -30.08 19.36 -1.78
N GLY A 299 -30.22 19.64 -0.49
CA GLY A 299 -31.51 19.90 0.10
C GLY A 299 -32.10 21.10 -0.62
N SER A 300 -33.23 20.89 -1.28
CA SER A 300 -34.09 21.94 -1.81
C SER A 300 -34.21 23.06 -0.79
N GLN A 301 -33.80 24.27 -1.20
CA GLN A 301 -34.15 25.51 -0.49
C GLN A 301 -35.67 25.66 -0.36
#